data_AF-A0A7X3JZD3-F1
#
_entry.id   AF-A0A7X3JZD3-F1
#
_cell.length_a   1.000
_cell.length_b   1.000
_cell.length_c   1.000
_cell.angle_alpha   90.00
_cell.angle_beta   90.00
_cell.angle_gamma   90.00
#
_symmetry.space_group_name_H-M   'P 1'
#
loop_
_entity.id
_entity.type
_entity.pdbx_description
1 polymer ?
#
loop_
_entity_poly.entity_id
_entity_poly.type
_entity_poly.pdbx_seq_one_letter_code
_entity_poly.pdbx_strand_id
1 'polypeptide(L)'
;MTVLSIKDLEKYTENMIVFPAFSLEISRHDVVALYSSMNVRHTLLHMLLGKIAIYSGEIHINQQQLSKNKARYFAQIGFSLLDDGMYERLTVKENLVFFKKLYDSPLPLEKVMRTVQLEMKTKIRVSKLSVSEKKRVQYARLLFQNPALHVYEEPDQNVDNETKMVFQKIVRSLSASGKSILVLTGNMETALSLTNRVYRLDHKGLHAFDIADDQDSDADKPENSAPEEEQGVLTQGRVEQEVSAASKKPAEVTSTETTHPAGPIAAEPDEAAVAAETAKDEDDAEPEVTSQPVRFGKIPTKMNDKIILFDPPEIDYIESSEGQSNIYIKGDVYPSAFKINELEERLRPYGFFRCHRSYIVNLQKVKEIVTWTRNSYSLILEDQAKSSVPLSKTKMAELKEMLGLK
;
A
#
# COMPACT_ATOMS: atom_id res chain seq x y z
N MET A 1 28.21 16.14 -3.65
CA MET A 1 27.88 17.02 -2.51
C MET A 1 26.58 16.51 -1.91
N THR A 2 26.63 16.13 -0.64
CA THR A 2 25.48 15.62 0.12
C THR A 2 24.45 16.72 0.38
N VAL A 3 23.18 16.45 0.06
CA VAL A 3 22.02 17.34 0.26
C VAL A 3 21.21 16.90 1.47
N LEU A 4 20.88 15.61 1.59
CA LEU A 4 20.37 15.02 2.83
C LEU A 4 21.47 14.15 3.44
N SER A 5 21.78 14.37 4.71
CA SER A 5 22.58 13.45 5.53
C SER A 5 21.76 13.11 6.76
N ILE A 6 21.35 11.85 6.86
CA ILE A 6 20.81 11.22 8.07
C ILE A 6 21.95 10.41 8.67
N LYS A 7 22.26 10.63 9.95
CA LYS A 7 23.35 9.94 10.65
C LYS A 7 22.83 9.28 11.91
N ASP A 8 23.02 7.97 12.01
CA ASP A 8 22.74 7.11 13.15
C ASP A 8 21.37 7.38 13.78
N LEU A 9 20.38 7.64 12.91
CA LEU A 9 19.04 8.02 13.29
C LEU A 9 18.28 6.77 13.72
N GLU A 10 17.98 6.70 15.00
CA GLU A 10 17.14 5.66 15.59
C GLU A 10 15.85 6.25 16.10
N LYS A 11 14.79 5.43 16.16
CA LYS A 11 13.56 5.84 16.79
C LYS A 11 12.88 4.72 17.54
N TYR A 12 12.74 4.96 18.83
CA TYR A 12 11.90 4.21 19.75
C TYR A 12 10.63 5.02 20.05
N THR A 13 9.51 4.32 20.13
CA THR A 13 8.23 4.86 20.64
C THR A 13 7.79 3.95 21.78
N GLU A 14 7.75 4.51 22.99
CA GLU A 14 7.75 3.74 24.25
C GLU A 14 8.92 2.74 24.24
N ASN A 15 8.62 1.45 24.10
CA ASN A 15 9.60 0.37 24.06
C ASN A 15 9.64 -0.37 22.71
N MET A 16 8.87 0.08 21.71
CA MET A 16 8.92 -0.48 20.36
C MET A 16 10.02 0.22 19.55
N ILE A 17 10.91 -0.57 18.94
CA ILE A 17 11.80 -0.09 17.89
C ILE A 17 10.92 0.23 16.67
N VAL A 18 10.81 1.52 16.30
CA VAL A 18 10.18 1.91 15.03
C VAL A 18 11.16 1.61 13.91
N PHE A 19 12.40 2.04 14.07
CA PHE A 19 13.56 1.63 13.27
C PHE A 19 14.82 1.73 14.13
N PRO A 20 15.78 0.79 14.00
CA PRO A 20 17.08 0.88 14.67
C PRO A 20 17.93 1.99 14.02
N ALA A 21 19.07 2.30 14.62
CA ALA A 21 19.99 3.32 14.10
C ALA A 21 20.36 3.06 12.65
N PHE A 22 20.12 4.05 11.78
CA PHE A 22 20.52 4.01 10.39
C PHE A 22 21.12 5.33 9.90
N SER A 23 22.01 5.22 8.92
CA SER A 23 22.60 6.35 8.21
C SER A 23 22.20 6.30 6.73
N LEU A 24 21.80 7.43 6.15
CA LEU A 24 21.39 7.56 4.75
C LEU A 24 21.87 8.90 4.19
N GLU A 25 22.55 8.86 3.04
CA GLU A 25 22.99 10.06 2.32
C GLU A 25 22.39 10.14 0.90
N ILE A 26 21.87 11.33 0.57
CA ILE A 26 21.38 11.70 -0.76
C ILE A 26 22.22 12.89 -1.23
N SER A 27 22.99 12.72 -2.30
CA SER A 27 23.71 13.80 -2.98
C SER A 27 22.82 14.58 -3.94
N ARG A 28 23.32 15.72 -4.41
CA ARG A 28 22.71 16.44 -5.54
C ARG A 28 22.49 15.49 -6.73
N HIS A 29 21.42 15.71 -7.48
CA HIS A 29 20.97 14.90 -8.63
C HIS A 29 20.37 13.53 -8.26
N ASP A 30 20.61 12.99 -7.06
CA ASP A 30 20.13 11.68 -6.67
C ASP A 30 18.60 11.61 -6.53
N VAL A 31 18.04 10.50 -7.00
CA VAL A 31 16.71 10.01 -6.64
C VAL A 31 16.90 8.79 -5.76
N VAL A 32 16.37 8.82 -4.54
CA VAL A 32 16.40 7.70 -3.60
C VAL A 32 14.97 7.34 -3.22
N ALA A 33 14.65 6.06 -3.28
CA ALA A 33 13.38 5.53 -2.77
C ALA A 33 13.63 4.76 -1.47
N LEU A 34 12.84 5.04 -0.44
CA LEU A 34 12.86 4.37 0.84
C LEU A 34 11.55 3.58 1.01
N TYR A 35 11.65 2.27 0.77
CA TYR A 35 10.61 1.30 1.05
C TYR A 35 10.51 1.05 2.55
N SER A 36 9.32 1.20 3.14
CA SER A 36 9.10 0.93 4.58
C SER A 36 7.63 0.72 4.92
N SER A 37 7.36 0.24 6.15
CA SER A 37 6.00 0.22 6.71
C SER A 37 5.46 1.65 6.95
N MET A 38 4.13 1.80 7.04
CA MET A 38 3.51 3.11 7.28
C MET A 38 4.02 3.76 8.57
N ASN A 39 4.19 3.00 9.65
CA ASN A 39 4.65 3.53 10.94
C ASN A 39 6.06 4.13 10.83
N VAL A 40 6.98 3.43 10.16
CA VAL A 40 8.35 3.90 9.88
C VAL A 40 8.32 5.18 9.05
N ARG A 41 7.61 5.16 7.91
CA ARG A 41 7.50 6.30 6.99
C ARG A 41 6.90 7.53 7.65
N HIS A 42 5.75 7.37 8.31
CA HIS A 42 5.07 8.46 9.00
C HIS A 42 5.95 9.08 10.09
N THR A 43 6.63 8.24 10.88
CA THR A 43 7.52 8.68 11.95
C THR A 43 8.73 9.44 11.40
N LEU A 44 9.42 8.90 10.39
CA LEU A 44 10.56 9.55 9.74
C LEU A 44 10.15 10.89 9.09
N LEU A 45 9.01 10.91 8.39
CA LEU A 45 8.46 12.13 7.79
C LEU A 45 8.12 13.19 8.85
N HIS A 46 7.53 12.78 9.97
CA HIS A 46 7.26 13.69 11.10
C HIS A 46 8.53 14.18 11.80
N MET A 47 9.63 13.41 11.78
CA MET A 47 10.95 13.88 12.23
C MET A 47 11.55 14.90 11.25
N LEU A 48 11.47 14.65 9.93
CA LEU A 48 11.85 15.61 8.87
C LEU A 48 11.04 16.92 8.92
N LEU A 49 9.75 16.84 9.29
CA LEU A 49 8.87 18.00 9.49
C LEU A 49 9.05 18.70 10.85
N GLY A 50 9.82 18.11 11.79
CA GLY A 50 9.97 18.65 13.14
C GLY A 50 8.76 18.48 14.06
N LYS A 51 7.78 17.64 13.68
CA LYS A 51 6.61 17.29 14.50
C LYS A 51 6.97 16.25 15.58
N ILE A 52 7.98 15.43 15.33
CA ILE A 52 8.55 14.47 16.30
C ILE A 52 9.98 14.90 16.59
N ALA A 53 10.34 14.95 17.88
CA ALA A 53 11.70 15.27 18.31
C ALA A 53 12.69 14.13 17.98
N ILE A 54 13.88 14.53 17.56
CA ILE A 54 15.04 13.66 17.32
C ILE A 54 15.85 13.65 18.62
N TYR A 55 16.01 12.49 19.25
CA TYR A 55 16.75 12.32 20.50
C TYR A 55 18.12 11.66 20.32
N SER A 56 18.31 10.96 19.21
CA SER A 56 19.53 10.24 18.86
C SER A 56 19.68 10.26 17.35
N GLY A 57 20.93 10.28 16.88
CA GLY A 57 21.28 10.62 15.51
C GLY A 57 20.98 12.08 15.13
N GLU A 58 21.28 12.43 13.87
CA GLU A 58 21.11 13.78 13.34
C GLU A 58 20.58 13.78 11.90
N ILE A 59 19.80 14.82 11.54
CA ILE A 59 19.36 15.07 10.17
C ILE A 59 19.84 16.46 9.71
N HIS A 60 20.53 16.51 8.57
CA HIS A 60 21.05 17.71 7.96
C HIS A 60 20.57 17.88 6.51
N ILE A 61 20.12 19.09 6.17
CA ILE A 61 19.81 19.52 4.80
C ILE A 61 20.83 20.57 4.37
N ASN A 62 21.71 20.25 3.42
CA ASN A 62 22.87 21.07 3.02
C ASN A 62 23.63 21.62 4.26
N GLN A 63 24.03 20.72 5.17
CA GLN A 63 24.70 21.05 6.44
C GLN A 63 23.86 21.88 7.44
N GLN A 64 22.58 22.16 7.17
CA GLN A 64 21.68 22.85 8.11
C GLN A 64 20.83 21.85 8.89
N GLN A 65 20.79 22.00 10.22
CA GLN A 65 19.97 21.20 11.13
C GLN A 65 18.72 21.99 11.52
N LEU A 66 17.56 21.32 11.60
CA LEU A 66 16.27 21.96 11.90
C LEU A 66 16.27 22.74 13.23
N SER A 67 16.94 22.21 14.25
CA SER A 67 17.07 22.82 15.58
C SER A 67 17.80 24.17 15.58
N LYS A 68 18.72 24.38 14.62
CA LYS A 68 19.57 25.58 14.55
C LYS A 68 18.92 26.73 13.77
N ASN A 69 18.24 26.44 12.65
CA ASN A 69 17.54 27.47 11.87
C ASN A 69 16.39 26.87 11.05
N LYS A 70 15.16 26.95 11.59
CA LYS A 70 13.95 26.41 10.95
C LYS A 70 13.67 27.04 9.58
N ALA A 71 13.82 28.36 9.44
CA ALA A 71 13.53 29.07 8.19
C ALA A 71 14.48 28.62 7.07
N ARG A 72 15.79 28.57 7.34
CA ARG A 72 16.80 28.11 6.37
C ARG A 72 16.71 26.61 6.09
N TYR A 73 16.24 25.81 7.05
CA TYR A 73 15.94 24.39 6.82
C TYR A 73 14.77 24.24 5.82
N PHE A 74 13.59 24.80 6.13
CA PHE A 74 12.39 24.68 5.28
C PHE A 74 12.47 25.43 3.94
N ALA A 75 13.38 26.38 3.78
CA ALA A 75 13.70 26.95 2.47
C ALA A 75 14.38 25.95 1.50
N GLN A 76 14.96 24.86 2.02
CA GLN A 76 15.77 23.91 1.25
C GLN A 76 15.12 22.54 1.08
N ILE A 77 14.07 22.23 1.84
CA ILE A 77 13.30 20.98 1.79
C ILE A 77 11.82 21.30 1.59
N GLY A 78 11.18 20.59 0.66
CA GLY A 78 9.74 20.70 0.44
C GLY A 78 9.10 19.32 0.37
N PHE A 79 7.82 19.26 0.72
CA PHE A 79 7.10 18.01 0.95
C PHE A 79 5.84 17.93 0.08
N SER A 80 5.55 16.74 -0.42
CA SER A 80 4.24 16.34 -0.94
C SER A 80 3.78 15.16 -0.10
N LEU A 81 2.86 15.42 0.83
CA LEU A 81 2.38 14.40 1.78
C LEU A 81 1.31 13.51 1.14
N LEU A 82 0.98 12.39 1.78
CA LEU A 82 -0.17 11.57 1.41
C LEU A 82 -1.47 12.34 1.68
N ASP A 83 -1.61 12.86 2.90
CA ASP A 83 -2.68 13.77 3.32
C ASP A 83 -2.13 15.20 3.44
N ASP A 84 -2.34 16.00 2.39
CA ASP A 84 -1.97 17.42 2.32
C ASP A 84 -3.20 18.28 2.03
N GLY A 85 -3.50 19.17 2.97
CA GLY A 85 -4.67 20.04 2.94
C GLY A 85 -4.70 20.97 1.72
N MET A 86 -5.89 21.20 1.19
CA MET A 86 -6.10 22.01 -0.02
C MET A 86 -7.03 23.19 0.22
N TYR A 87 -6.76 24.31 -0.46
CA TYR A 87 -7.70 25.42 -0.59
C TYR A 87 -8.82 25.05 -1.58
N GLU A 88 -9.70 24.13 -1.17
CA GLU A 88 -10.70 23.47 -2.03
C GLU A 88 -11.71 24.44 -2.68
N ARG A 89 -11.91 25.62 -2.08
CA ARG A 89 -12.79 26.67 -2.61
C ARG A 89 -12.22 27.37 -3.85
N LEU A 90 -10.90 27.40 -4.01
CA LEU A 90 -10.22 28.04 -5.15
C LEU A 90 -10.33 27.17 -6.41
N THR A 91 -10.29 27.80 -7.58
CA THR A 91 -10.00 27.11 -8.83
C THR A 91 -8.56 26.61 -8.90
N VAL A 92 -8.27 25.64 -9.76
CA VAL A 92 -6.89 25.19 -10.04
C VAL A 92 -5.98 26.38 -10.34
N LYS A 93 -6.41 27.28 -11.23
CA LYS A 93 -5.60 28.45 -11.60
C LYS A 93 -5.34 29.37 -10.41
N GLU A 94 -6.35 29.68 -9.60
CA GLU A 94 -6.19 30.54 -8.42
C GLU A 94 -5.28 29.90 -7.36
N ASN A 95 -5.42 28.60 -7.11
CA ASN A 95 -4.59 27.83 -6.18
C ASN A 95 -3.11 27.86 -6.62
N LEU A 96 -2.83 27.56 -7.89
CA LEU A 96 -1.47 27.56 -8.42
C LEU A 96 -0.86 28.97 -8.49
N VAL A 97 -1.66 30.00 -8.82
CA VAL A 97 -1.22 31.42 -8.74
C VAL A 97 -0.91 31.82 -7.29
N PHE A 98 -1.69 31.38 -6.32
CA PHE A 98 -1.43 31.63 -4.90
C PHE A 98 -0.08 31.04 -4.48
N PHE A 99 0.19 29.76 -4.76
CA PHE A 99 1.47 29.14 -4.39
C PHE A 99 2.67 29.68 -5.17
N LYS A 100 2.49 30.04 -6.46
CA LYS A 100 3.52 30.76 -7.23
C LYS A 100 3.92 32.08 -6.55
N LYS A 101 2.95 32.86 -6.05
CA LYS A 101 3.19 34.11 -5.33
C LYS A 101 3.77 33.88 -3.93
N LEU A 102 3.28 32.89 -3.20
CA LEU A 102 3.71 32.56 -1.84
C LEU A 102 5.20 32.21 -1.76
N TYR A 103 5.72 31.51 -2.77
CA TYR A 103 7.13 31.11 -2.85
C TYR A 103 7.99 32.02 -3.74
N ASP A 104 7.47 33.16 -4.20
CA ASP A 104 8.10 34.06 -5.18
C ASP A 104 8.72 33.31 -6.38
N SER A 105 7.99 32.31 -6.88
CA SER A 105 8.58 31.31 -7.76
C SER A 105 8.82 31.89 -9.16
N PRO A 106 10.04 31.78 -9.74
CA PRO A 106 10.31 32.27 -11.09
C PRO A 106 9.67 31.39 -12.18
N LEU A 107 9.17 30.19 -11.86
CA LEU A 107 8.58 29.28 -12.84
C LEU A 107 7.31 29.87 -13.48
N PRO A 108 7.16 29.86 -14.82
CA PRO A 108 5.91 30.22 -15.48
C PRO A 108 4.78 29.28 -15.07
N LEU A 109 3.59 29.84 -14.83
CA LEU A 109 2.41 29.08 -14.42
C LEU A 109 2.07 28.02 -15.47
N GLU A 110 2.09 28.42 -16.74
CA GLU A 110 1.74 27.62 -17.92
C GLU A 110 2.68 26.42 -18.06
N LYS A 111 3.97 26.60 -17.75
CA LYS A 111 4.96 25.51 -17.74
C LYS A 111 4.62 24.49 -16.67
N VAL A 112 4.34 24.92 -15.44
CA VAL A 112 3.97 24.02 -14.34
C VAL A 112 2.65 23.31 -14.63
N MET A 113 1.62 24.02 -15.12
CA MET A 113 0.33 23.42 -15.47
C MET A 113 0.47 22.32 -16.53
N ARG A 114 1.33 22.52 -17.54
CA ARG A 114 1.68 21.49 -18.52
C ARG A 114 2.47 20.33 -17.94
N THR A 115 3.42 20.60 -17.05
CA THR A 115 4.18 19.56 -16.36
C THR A 115 3.26 18.63 -15.55
N VAL A 116 2.19 19.16 -14.95
CA VAL A 116 1.21 18.36 -14.17
C VAL A 116 -0.07 18.01 -14.94
N GLN A 117 -0.15 18.31 -16.25
CA GLN A 117 -1.31 18.03 -17.12
C GLN A 117 -2.66 18.53 -16.57
N LEU A 118 -2.73 19.82 -16.20
CA LEU A 118 -3.95 20.45 -15.67
C LEU A 118 -4.45 21.67 -16.48
N GLU A 119 -3.92 21.93 -17.69
CA GLU A 119 -4.30 23.09 -18.51
C GLU A 119 -5.81 23.16 -18.78
N MET A 120 -6.43 22.01 -19.06
CA MET A 120 -7.87 21.91 -19.34
C MET A 120 -8.76 22.05 -18.08
N LYS A 121 -8.16 22.07 -16.88
CA LYS A 121 -8.84 22.11 -15.58
C LYS A 121 -8.72 23.45 -14.87
N THR A 122 -8.06 24.44 -15.48
CA THR A 122 -7.80 25.81 -14.94
C THR A 122 -8.94 26.44 -14.14
N LYS A 123 -10.17 26.39 -14.66
CA LYS A 123 -11.36 27.05 -14.08
C LYS A 123 -12.16 26.17 -13.09
N ILE A 124 -11.76 24.91 -12.89
CA ILE A 124 -12.48 23.99 -12.00
C ILE A 124 -12.02 24.21 -10.56
N ARG A 125 -12.97 24.23 -9.60
CA ARG A 125 -12.66 24.29 -8.16
C ARG A 125 -11.94 23.02 -7.71
N VAL A 126 -10.93 23.18 -6.85
CA VAL A 126 -10.13 22.06 -6.34
C VAL A 126 -11.01 21.03 -5.61
N SER A 127 -12.11 21.43 -4.96
CA SER A 127 -13.10 20.50 -4.38
C SER A 127 -13.72 19.51 -5.37
N LYS A 128 -13.81 19.86 -6.66
CA LYS A 128 -14.45 19.06 -7.73
C LYS A 128 -13.46 18.17 -8.51
N LEU A 129 -12.19 18.18 -8.16
CA LEU A 129 -11.16 17.36 -8.80
C LEU A 129 -11.18 15.92 -8.28
N SER A 130 -10.79 14.97 -9.12
CA SER A 130 -10.52 13.59 -8.71
C SER A 130 -9.31 13.51 -7.76
N VAL A 131 -9.12 12.38 -7.08
CA VAL A 131 -7.96 12.14 -6.19
C VAL A 131 -6.64 12.33 -6.97
N SER A 132 -6.53 11.72 -8.15
CA SER A 132 -5.45 11.91 -9.11
C SER A 132 -5.19 13.38 -9.44
N GLU A 133 -6.23 14.14 -9.80
CA GLU A 133 -6.11 15.55 -10.15
C GLU A 133 -5.68 16.41 -8.96
N LYS A 134 -6.18 16.12 -7.74
CA LYS A 134 -5.72 16.77 -6.50
C LYS A 134 -4.24 16.46 -6.22
N LYS A 135 -3.78 15.22 -6.46
CA LYS A 135 -2.36 14.83 -6.36
C LYS A 135 -1.49 15.58 -7.38
N ARG A 136 -1.96 15.76 -8.63
CA ARG A 136 -1.30 16.62 -9.63
C ARG A 136 -1.21 18.09 -9.19
N VAL A 137 -2.21 18.61 -8.46
CA VAL A 137 -2.12 19.94 -7.81
C VAL A 137 -1.07 19.97 -6.68
N GLN A 138 -0.96 18.92 -5.85
CA GLN A 138 0.11 18.81 -4.83
C GLN A 138 1.50 18.89 -5.47
N TYR A 139 1.72 18.18 -6.58
CA TYR A 139 2.98 18.24 -7.32
C TYR A 139 3.30 19.65 -7.82
N ALA A 140 2.32 20.36 -8.39
CA ALA A 140 2.51 21.73 -8.87
C ALA A 140 2.87 22.71 -7.74
N ARG A 141 2.28 22.55 -6.54
CA ARG A 141 2.64 23.36 -5.36
C ARG A 141 4.13 23.21 -5.01
N LEU A 142 4.61 21.98 -4.95
CA LEU A 142 6.01 21.68 -4.62
C LEU A 142 6.98 22.13 -5.72
N LEU A 143 6.59 22.03 -6.99
CA LEU A 143 7.34 22.61 -8.11
C LEU A 143 7.52 24.12 -7.96
N PHE A 144 6.51 24.87 -7.50
CA PHE A 144 6.68 26.31 -7.24
C PHE A 144 7.63 26.60 -6.08
N GLN A 145 7.60 25.82 -4.99
CA GLN A 145 8.57 25.95 -3.89
C GLN A 145 10.01 25.73 -4.36
N ASN A 146 10.23 24.86 -5.34
CA ASN A 146 11.53 24.62 -5.98
C ASN A 146 12.70 24.34 -4.99
N PRO A 147 12.53 23.53 -3.93
CA PRO A 147 13.56 23.27 -2.90
C PRO A 147 14.80 22.56 -3.46
N ALA A 148 15.84 22.38 -2.65
CA ALA A 148 17.01 21.57 -3.00
C ALA A 148 16.72 20.06 -2.87
N LEU A 149 15.95 19.69 -1.85
CA LEU A 149 15.43 18.35 -1.61
C LEU A 149 13.89 18.33 -1.75
N HIS A 150 13.38 17.42 -2.56
CA HIS A 150 11.94 17.14 -2.66
C HIS A 150 11.65 15.83 -1.93
N VAL A 151 10.72 15.84 -0.99
CA VAL A 151 10.25 14.64 -0.28
C VAL A 151 8.82 14.33 -0.71
N TYR A 152 8.61 13.13 -1.24
CA TYR A 152 7.29 12.64 -1.63
C TYR A 152 6.90 11.47 -0.73
N GLU A 153 5.76 11.58 -0.05
CA GLU A 153 5.11 10.47 0.66
C GLU A 153 4.04 9.89 -0.25
N GLU A 154 4.16 8.58 -0.54
CA GLU A 154 3.19 7.80 -1.32
C GLU A 154 2.65 8.56 -2.54
N PRO A 155 3.52 8.91 -3.50
CA PRO A 155 3.14 9.72 -4.64
C PRO A 155 2.07 9.05 -5.51
N ASP A 156 2.14 7.72 -5.69
CA ASP A 156 1.25 6.99 -6.58
C ASP A 156 0.12 6.21 -5.89
N GLN A 157 -0.05 6.38 -4.58
CA GLN A 157 -1.15 5.77 -3.85
C GLN A 157 -2.49 6.42 -4.24
N ASN A 158 -3.49 5.60 -4.56
CA ASN A 158 -4.85 6.00 -4.94
C ASN A 158 -4.94 6.94 -6.18
N VAL A 159 -4.01 6.82 -7.14
CA VAL A 159 -4.05 7.59 -8.40
C VAL A 159 -4.01 6.69 -9.65
N ASP A 160 -4.48 7.26 -10.76
CA ASP A 160 -4.42 6.63 -12.08
C ASP A 160 -3.00 6.54 -12.67
N ASN A 161 -2.84 5.63 -13.65
CA ASN A 161 -1.58 5.39 -14.36
C ASN A 161 -1.03 6.65 -15.05
N GLU A 162 -1.90 7.54 -15.54
CA GLU A 162 -1.47 8.83 -16.12
C GLU A 162 -0.76 9.70 -15.06
N THR A 163 -1.30 9.76 -13.83
CA THR A 163 -0.67 10.47 -12.71
C THR A 163 0.64 9.84 -12.29
N LYS A 164 0.76 8.50 -12.34
CA LYS A 164 2.04 7.80 -12.12
C LYS A 164 3.08 8.23 -13.16
N MET A 165 2.72 8.25 -14.45
CA MET A 165 3.60 8.70 -15.54
C MET A 165 3.96 10.20 -15.42
N VAL A 166 3.03 11.06 -15.01
CA VAL A 166 3.30 12.48 -14.70
C VAL A 166 4.33 12.59 -13.58
N PHE A 167 4.16 11.84 -12.49
CA PHE A 167 5.09 11.86 -11.38
C PHE A 167 6.51 11.38 -11.79
N GLN A 168 6.62 10.27 -12.51
CA GLN A 168 7.91 9.78 -13.03
C GLN A 168 8.59 10.79 -13.98
N LYS A 169 7.83 11.57 -14.77
CA LYS A 169 8.37 12.67 -15.60
C LYS A 169 8.85 13.84 -14.76
N ILE A 170 8.14 14.18 -13.69
CA ILE A 170 8.53 15.22 -12.72
C ILE A 170 9.83 14.84 -12.02
N VAL A 171 9.94 13.63 -11.48
CA VAL A 171 11.15 13.15 -10.79
C VAL A 171 12.37 13.17 -11.70
N ARG A 172 12.26 12.66 -12.94
CA ARG A 172 13.33 12.71 -13.94
C ARG A 172 13.75 14.14 -14.30
N SER A 173 12.79 15.04 -14.50
CA SER A 173 13.04 16.47 -14.78
C SER A 173 13.73 17.19 -13.62
N LEU A 174 13.32 16.90 -12.39
CA LEU A 174 13.91 17.48 -11.18
C LEU A 174 15.36 17.00 -10.96
N SER A 175 15.62 15.70 -11.08
CA SER A 175 16.99 15.13 -11.01
C SER A 175 17.91 15.73 -12.09
N ALA A 176 17.44 15.79 -13.34
CA ALA A 176 18.19 16.39 -14.45
C ALA A 176 18.49 17.89 -14.24
N SER A 177 17.60 18.63 -13.56
CA SER A 177 17.83 20.04 -13.17
C SER A 177 18.67 20.22 -11.90
N GLY A 178 19.22 19.14 -11.34
CA GLY A 178 20.13 19.17 -10.20
C GLY A 178 19.49 19.27 -8.83
N LYS A 179 18.20 18.88 -8.74
CA LYS A 179 17.50 18.64 -7.48
C LYS A 179 17.77 17.23 -6.98
N SER A 180 17.52 17.03 -5.69
CA SER A 180 17.58 15.71 -5.06
C SER A 180 16.18 15.31 -4.63
N ILE A 181 15.84 14.02 -4.71
CA ILE A 181 14.50 13.51 -4.46
C ILE A 181 14.58 12.33 -3.49
N LEU A 182 13.77 12.38 -2.44
CA LEU A 182 13.49 11.27 -1.54
C LEU A 182 12.02 10.86 -1.71
N VAL A 183 11.78 9.61 -2.08
CA VAL A 183 10.43 9.03 -2.16
C VAL A 183 10.26 8.04 -1.02
N LEU A 184 9.30 8.28 -0.14
CA LEU A 184 8.92 7.39 0.95
C LEU A 184 7.68 6.61 0.51
N THR A 185 7.77 5.28 0.40
CA THR A 185 6.67 4.46 -0.11
C THR A 185 6.58 3.08 0.56
N GLY A 186 5.40 2.48 0.54
CA GLY A 186 5.16 1.07 0.86
C GLY A 186 5.03 0.18 -0.39
N ASN A 187 5.19 0.72 -1.59
CA ASN A 187 5.13 -0.03 -2.85
C ASN A 187 6.52 -0.18 -3.49
N MET A 188 6.96 -1.43 -3.69
CA MET A 188 8.26 -1.72 -4.29
C MET A 188 8.27 -1.47 -5.81
N GLU A 189 7.16 -1.70 -6.51
CA GLU A 189 7.00 -1.38 -7.93
C GLU A 189 7.24 0.11 -8.17
N THR A 190 6.63 0.96 -7.34
CA THR A 190 6.83 2.41 -7.36
C THR A 190 8.31 2.76 -7.19
N ALA A 191 8.96 2.22 -6.16
CA ALA A 191 10.36 2.49 -5.84
C ALA A 191 11.29 2.14 -7.01
N LEU A 192 11.18 0.92 -7.55
CA LEU A 192 11.98 0.43 -8.67
C LEU A 192 11.69 1.19 -9.98
N SER A 193 10.45 1.63 -10.20
CA SER A 193 10.09 2.43 -11.40
C SER A 193 10.68 3.84 -11.42
N LEU A 194 11.24 4.31 -10.31
CA LEU A 194 11.73 5.68 -10.13
C LEU A 194 13.25 5.79 -10.06
N THR A 195 13.94 4.79 -9.51
CA THR A 195 15.38 4.81 -9.29
C THR A 195 15.94 3.41 -9.02
N ASN A 196 17.20 3.19 -9.37
CA ASN A 196 17.95 1.99 -8.98
C ASN A 196 18.47 2.10 -7.53
N ARG A 197 18.39 3.28 -6.89
CA ARG A 197 18.78 3.50 -5.49
C ARG A 197 17.59 3.35 -4.56
N VAL A 198 17.13 2.10 -4.44
CA VAL A 198 16.08 1.71 -3.50
C VAL A 198 16.72 1.18 -2.22
N TYR A 199 16.21 1.62 -1.07
CA TYR A 199 16.55 1.08 0.23
C TYR A 199 15.29 0.61 0.94
N ARG A 200 15.38 -0.48 1.70
CA ARG A 200 14.36 -0.97 2.61
C ARG A 200 14.74 -0.62 4.04
N LEU A 201 13.82 -0.02 4.80
CA LEU A 201 13.98 0.27 6.22
C LEU A 201 12.94 -0.50 7.03
N ASP A 202 13.41 -1.45 7.85
CA ASP A 202 12.59 -2.21 8.78
C ASP A 202 13.30 -2.46 10.13
N HIS A 203 12.84 -3.43 10.91
CA HIS A 203 13.37 -3.76 12.24
C HIS A 203 14.84 -4.23 12.22
N LYS A 204 15.36 -4.70 11.07
CA LYS A 204 16.77 -5.09 10.90
C LYS A 204 17.68 -3.91 10.51
N GLY A 205 17.09 -2.77 10.17
CA GLY A 205 17.77 -1.54 9.78
C GLY A 205 17.57 -1.18 8.31
N LEU A 206 18.54 -0.44 7.77
CA LEU A 206 18.55 0.02 6.39
C LEU A 206 19.33 -0.96 5.52
N HIS A 207 18.65 -1.52 4.52
CA HIS A 207 19.23 -2.43 3.53
C HIS A 207 19.13 -1.79 2.15
N ALA A 208 20.21 -1.80 1.37
CA ALA A 208 20.09 -1.52 -0.06
C ALA A 208 19.31 -2.66 -0.72
N PHE A 209 18.48 -2.34 -1.70
CA PHE A 209 17.87 -3.35 -2.56
C PHE A 209 18.78 -3.53 -3.77
N ASP A 210 19.64 -4.55 -3.73
CA ASP A 210 20.52 -4.88 -4.84
C ASP A 210 19.70 -5.51 -5.96
N ILE A 211 19.54 -4.77 -7.06
CA ILE A 211 19.06 -5.30 -8.34
C ILE A 211 20.23 -6.06 -8.97
N ALA A 212 20.59 -7.21 -8.37
CA ALA A 212 21.39 -8.20 -9.06
C ALA A 212 20.53 -8.82 -10.15
N ASP A 213 21.09 -9.02 -11.34
CA ASP A 213 20.34 -9.52 -12.50
C ASP A 213 19.86 -10.97 -12.24
N ASP A 214 18.56 -11.13 -11.94
CA ASP A 214 17.85 -12.41 -12.09
C ASP A 214 17.63 -12.73 -13.58
N GLN A 215 18.74 -12.78 -14.34
CA GLN A 215 18.86 -13.42 -15.63
C GLN A 215 19.97 -14.48 -15.53
N ASP A 216 19.71 -15.54 -14.75
CA ASP A 216 20.22 -16.89 -14.97
C ASP A 216 19.66 -17.86 -13.91
N SER A 217 18.35 -18.13 -13.96
CA SER A 217 17.75 -19.27 -13.24
C SER A 217 16.70 -20.05 -14.04
N ASP A 218 16.79 -19.99 -15.38
CA ASP A 218 16.13 -20.91 -16.32
C ASP A 218 17.18 -21.46 -17.30
N ALA A 219 18.23 -22.07 -16.72
CA ALA A 219 19.11 -22.96 -17.46
C ALA A 219 18.54 -24.38 -17.39
N ASP A 220 18.02 -24.85 -18.52
CA ASP A 220 17.47 -26.20 -18.71
C ASP A 220 18.34 -27.29 -18.08
N LYS A 221 17.68 -28.31 -17.51
CA LYS A 221 18.34 -29.60 -17.29
C LYS A 221 18.55 -30.26 -18.66
N PRO A 222 19.78 -30.51 -19.12
CA PRO A 222 19.97 -31.38 -20.26
C PRO A 222 19.65 -32.82 -19.83
N GLU A 223 18.63 -33.43 -20.43
CA GLU A 223 18.49 -34.88 -20.40
C GLU A 223 19.71 -35.51 -21.08
N ASN A 224 20.36 -36.42 -20.36
CA ASN A 224 21.55 -37.12 -20.83
C ASN A 224 21.16 -38.15 -21.92
N SER A 225 21.45 -37.84 -23.18
CA SER A 225 21.40 -38.80 -24.30
C SER A 225 22.81 -39.12 -24.81
N ALA A 226 22.98 -40.39 -25.21
CA ALA A 226 24.26 -41.01 -25.53
C ALA A 226 24.85 -40.54 -26.88
N PRO A 227 26.13 -40.83 -27.20
CA PRO A 227 26.93 -39.97 -28.07
C PRO A 227 26.86 -40.29 -29.57
N GLU A 228 27.18 -39.25 -30.34
CA GLU A 228 27.96 -39.21 -31.59
C GLU A 228 27.83 -40.36 -32.60
N GLU A 229 27.23 -40.05 -33.76
CA GLU A 229 27.72 -40.51 -35.07
C GLU A 229 27.76 -39.35 -36.08
N GLU A 230 28.43 -39.57 -37.20
CA GLU A 230 29.22 -38.56 -37.91
C GLU A 230 28.67 -38.20 -39.32
N GLN A 231 29.19 -37.12 -39.92
CA GLN A 231 29.17 -36.77 -41.37
C GLN A 231 27.87 -36.17 -41.96
N GLY A 232 28.03 -35.14 -42.82
CA GLY A 232 26.93 -34.60 -43.64
C GLY A 232 27.12 -33.16 -44.15
N VAL A 233 28.01 -32.95 -45.12
CA VAL A 233 28.21 -31.64 -45.79
C VAL A 233 27.07 -31.37 -46.79
N LEU A 234 26.58 -30.11 -46.91
CA LEU A 234 26.41 -29.36 -48.20
C LEU A 234 25.43 -28.14 -48.16
N THR A 235 26.01 -26.95 -48.42
CA THR A 235 25.54 -25.83 -49.28
C THR A 235 24.15 -25.16 -49.16
N GLN A 236 24.19 -23.81 -49.21
CA GLN A 236 23.36 -22.85 -50.00
C GLN A 236 21.81 -23.04 -50.03
N GLY A 237 20.95 -22.02 -49.87
CA GLY A 237 21.14 -20.59 -49.68
C GLY A 237 20.07 -19.75 -50.43
N ARG A 238 19.73 -18.57 -49.87
CA ARG A 238 19.14 -17.39 -50.56
C ARG A 238 17.60 -17.33 -50.81
N VAL A 239 17.11 -16.09 -50.71
CA VAL A 239 15.89 -15.44 -51.26
C VAL A 239 14.57 -15.46 -50.46
N GLU A 240 14.26 -14.25 -50.01
CA GLU A 240 12.98 -13.57 -49.73
C GLU A 240 11.72 -14.05 -50.50
N GLN A 241 10.52 -13.86 -49.92
CA GLN A 241 9.50 -12.99 -50.55
C GLN A 241 8.33 -12.64 -49.62
N GLU A 242 7.88 -11.38 -49.69
CA GLU A 242 6.59 -10.91 -49.19
C GLU A 242 5.45 -11.31 -50.16
N VAL A 243 4.24 -11.59 -49.65
CA VAL A 243 2.99 -11.35 -50.40
C VAL A 243 1.92 -10.82 -49.45
N SER A 244 1.03 -9.96 -49.96
CA SER A 244 0.10 -9.12 -49.20
C SER A 244 -1.39 -9.51 -49.32
N ALA A 245 -2.17 -8.94 -48.40
CA ALA A 245 -3.48 -8.30 -48.62
C ALA A 245 -4.84 -9.07 -48.49
N ALA A 246 -5.80 -8.27 -47.97
CA ALA A 246 -7.21 -8.15 -48.38
C ALA A 246 -8.35 -8.87 -47.60
N SER A 247 -8.93 -8.09 -46.68
CA SER A 247 -10.36 -7.93 -46.30
C SER A 247 -11.48 -8.64 -47.08
N LYS A 248 -12.54 -9.04 -46.34
CA LYS A 248 -13.96 -8.65 -46.64
C LYS A 248 -14.99 -8.95 -45.52
N LYS A 249 -15.78 -7.93 -45.18
CA LYS A 249 -17.21 -7.97 -44.76
C LYS A 249 -18.06 -7.62 -46.02
N PRO A 250 -19.43 -7.58 -46.07
CA PRO A 250 -20.41 -7.44 -44.97
C PRO A 250 -21.72 -8.28 -45.11
N ALA A 251 -22.67 -8.10 -44.17
CA ALA A 251 -24.12 -8.08 -44.42
C ALA A 251 -24.87 -7.45 -43.24
N GLU A 252 -26.04 -6.85 -43.50
CA GLU A 252 -26.85 -6.00 -42.60
C GLU A 252 -28.33 -6.15 -42.99
N VAL A 253 -29.26 -6.29 -42.02
CA VAL A 253 -30.70 -6.00 -42.21
C VAL A 253 -31.31 -5.48 -40.89
N THR A 254 -32.14 -4.44 -41.01
CA THR A 254 -32.99 -3.77 -39.99
C THR A 254 -34.12 -4.70 -39.45
N SER A 255 -35.00 -4.42 -38.47
CA SER A 255 -35.58 -3.22 -37.82
C SER A 255 -36.23 -3.68 -36.47
N THR A 256 -36.82 -2.92 -35.53
CA THR A 256 -37.13 -1.47 -35.35
C THR A 256 -37.41 -1.13 -33.86
N GLU A 257 -37.46 0.18 -33.59
CA GLU A 257 -38.16 0.98 -32.56
C GLU A 257 -39.56 0.48 -32.06
N THR A 258 -40.18 0.94 -30.94
CA THR A 258 -40.03 2.22 -30.18
C THR A 258 -40.58 2.16 -28.72
N THR A 259 -39.90 2.86 -27.79
CA THR A 259 -40.36 3.64 -26.58
C THR A 259 -41.46 3.19 -25.57
N HIS A 260 -41.08 3.33 -24.28
CA HIS A 260 -41.85 3.58 -23.03
C HIS A 260 -42.76 4.86 -23.05
N PRO A 261 -43.42 5.32 -21.94
CA PRO A 261 -43.60 4.78 -20.56
C PRO A 261 -45.06 4.82 -20.00
N ALA A 262 -45.30 4.25 -18.80
CA ALA A 262 -45.99 4.89 -17.65
C ALA A 262 -46.37 3.87 -16.54
N GLY A 263 -46.22 4.26 -15.26
CA GLY A 263 -47.03 3.76 -14.14
C GLY A 263 -47.93 4.91 -13.62
N PRO A 264 -48.43 4.91 -12.37
CA PRO A 264 -48.37 3.89 -11.32
C PRO A 264 -49.76 3.62 -10.67
N ILE A 265 -49.83 2.91 -9.53
CA ILE A 265 -50.56 3.26 -8.26
C ILE A 265 -50.86 2.01 -7.39
N ALA A 266 -50.76 2.21 -6.08
CA ALA A 266 -50.85 1.29 -4.95
C ALA A 266 -52.17 0.51 -4.77
N ALA A 267 -52.12 -0.60 -4.02
CA ALA A 267 -52.70 -0.72 -2.66
C ALA A 267 -52.46 -2.12 -2.04
N GLU A 268 -52.07 -2.18 -0.76
CA GLU A 268 -52.38 -3.30 0.15
C GLU A 268 -53.77 -3.04 0.79
N PRO A 269 -54.45 -3.99 1.49
CA PRO A 269 -54.02 -4.36 2.86
C PRO A 269 -54.40 -5.77 3.42
N ASP A 270 -53.66 -6.16 4.45
CA ASP A 270 -54.05 -6.78 5.75
C ASP A 270 -54.68 -8.18 6.02
N GLU A 271 -54.42 -8.56 7.29
CA GLU A 271 -55.20 -9.36 8.26
C GLU A 271 -55.18 -10.92 8.29
N ALA A 272 -54.16 -11.42 8.99
CA ALA A 272 -54.16 -12.36 10.13
C ALA A 272 -55.41 -13.17 10.59
N ALA A 273 -55.19 -14.45 10.92
CA ALA A 273 -55.79 -15.18 12.06
C ALA A 273 -54.90 -16.40 12.46
N VAL A 274 -54.24 -16.44 13.62
CA VAL A 274 -54.65 -17.00 14.94
C VAL A 274 -54.59 -18.54 15.06
N ALA A 275 -54.05 -19.02 16.18
CA ALA A 275 -53.57 -20.39 16.43
C ALA A 275 -54.60 -21.34 17.09
N ALA A 276 -54.23 -22.64 17.17
CA ALA A 276 -54.79 -23.59 18.13
C ALA A 276 -53.72 -24.65 18.52
N GLU A 277 -53.56 -24.91 19.82
CA GLU A 277 -52.79 -26.03 20.37
C GLU A 277 -53.70 -27.25 20.62
N THR A 278 -53.20 -28.45 20.37
CA THR A 278 -53.50 -29.65 21.19
C THR A 278 -52.30 -30.59 21.16
N ALA A 279 -51.88 -31.08 22.33
CA ALA A 279 -50.85 -32.10 22.47
C ALA A 279 -51.48 -33.49 22.62
N LYS A 280 -50.81 -34.55 22.13
CA LYS A 280 -50.37 -35.69 22.96
C LYS A 280 -49.70 -36.87 22.23
N ASP A 281 -48.85 -37.53 23.03
CA ASP A 281 -48.39 -38.93 23.01
C ASP A 281 -47.31 -39.35 21.98
N GLU A 282 -46.62 -40.45 22.34
CA GLU A 282 -45.16 -40.66 22.18
C GLU A 282 -44.78 -41.80 21.20
N ASP A 283 -43.46 -41.92 20.94
CA ASP A 283 -42.74 -43.03 20.29
C ASP A 283 -43.11 -43.44 18.85
N ASP A 284 -42.33 -42.93 17.89
CA ASP A 284 -41.46 -43.81 17.09
C ASP A 284 -40.25 -43.02 16.56
N ALA A 285 -39.03 -43.41 16.96
CA ALA A 285 -37.82 -42.63 16.71
C ALA A 285 -37.11 -43.07 15.40
N GLU A 286 -37.55 -42.51 14.27
CA GLU A 286 -36.70 -42.50 13.07
C GLU A 286 -35.50 -41.56 13.28
N PRO A 287 -34.28 -41.95 12.86
CA PRO A 287 -33.12 -41.07 12.99
C PRO A 287 -33.25 -39.93 11.97
N GLU A 288 -33.74 -38.77 12.41
CA GLU A 288 -33.67 -37.54 11.62
C GLU A 288 -32.22 -37.33 11.17
N VAL A 289 -31.99 -37.45 9.87
CA VAL A 289 -30.74 -37.04 9.23
C VAL A 289 -30.72 -35.52 9.27
N THR A 290 -30.34 -34.97 10.42
CA THR A 290 -30.08 -33.56 10.61
C THR A 290 -28.98 -33.17 9.66
N SER A 291 -29.38 -32.60 8.52
CA SER A 291 -28.50 -31.99 7.53
C SER A 291 -27.97 -30.67 8.12
N GLN A 292 -27.15 -30.80 9.17
CA GLN A 292 -26.35 -29.70 9.67
C GLN A 292 -25.58 -29.14 8.48
N PRO A 293 -25.81 -27.86 8.10
CA PRO A 293 -25.12 -27.30 6.95
C PRO A 293 -23.64 -27.34 7.26
N VAL A 294 -22.87 -28.09 6.46
CA VAL A 294 -21.43 -28.25 6.61
C VAL A 294 -20.80 -26.86 6.63
N ARG A 295 -20.41 -26.40 7.83
CA ARG A 295 -19.82 -25.08 8.01
C ARG A 295 -18.41 -25.11 7.46
N PHE A 296 -18.26 -24.76 6.19
CA PHE A 296 -16.97 -24.56 5.55
C PHE A 296 -16.21 -23.42 6.27
N GLY A 297 -15.34 -23.81 7.22
CA GLY A 297 -14.57 -22.88 8.05
C GLY A 297 -13.41 -22.18 7.35
N LYS A 298 -13.13 -22.55 6.09
CA LYS A 298 -12.03 -21.97 5.30
C LYS A 298 -12.24 -20.48 5.05
N ILE A 299 -11.16 -19.71 5.12
CA ILE A 299 -11.17 -18.27 4.83
C ILE A 299 -10.74 -18.03 3.37
N PRO A 300 -11.64 -17.60 2.47
CA PRO A 300 -11.27 -17.21 1.12
C PRO A 300 -10.49 -15.89 1.10
N THR A 301 -9.42 -15.89 0.32
CA THR A 301 -8.65 -14.72 -0.12
C THR A 301 -8.62 -14.70 -1.65
N LYS A 302 -8.51 -13.51 -2.26
CA LYS A 302 -8.45 -13.37 -3.73
C LYS A 302 -7.06 -12.89 -4.14
N MET A 303 -6.37 -13.66 -4.98
CA MET A 303 -5.03 -13.33 -5.47
C MET A 303 -4.89 -13.79 -6.93
N ASN A 304 -4.51 -12.86 -7.83
CA ASN A 304 -4.22 -13.14 -9.24
C ASN A 304 -5.30 -14.01 -9.94
N ASP A 305 -6.55 -13.56 -9.84
CA ASP A 305 -7.78 -14.22 -10.32
C ASP A 305 -8.06 -15.65 -9.82
N LYS A 306 -7.33 -16.10 -8.80
CA LYS A 306 -7.61 -17.34 -8.05
C LYS A 306 -8.19 -17.00 -6.67
N ILE A 307 -9.11 -17.85 -6.20
CA ILE A 307 -9.59 -17.84 -4.82
C ILE A 307 -8.78 -18.89 -4.06
N ILE A 308 -8.04 -18.46 -3.04
CA ILE A 308 -7.25 -19.34 -2.17
C ILE A 308 -8.01 -19.51 -0.85
N LEU A 309 -8.24 -20.76 -0.44
CA LEU A 309 -9.05 -21.12 0.72
C LEU A 309 -8.15 -21.64 1.85
N PHE A 310 -7.80 -20.78 2.79
CA PHE A 310 -6.95 -21.14 3.94
C PHE A 310 -7.75 -21.81 5.06
N ASP A 311 -7.18 -22.81 5.72
CA ASP A 311 -7.75 -23.35 6.95
C ASP A 311 -7.41 -22.42 8.14
N PRO A 312 -8.35 -22.13 9.06
CA PRO A 312 -8.09 -21.24 10.19
C PRO A 312 -6.79 -21.52 10.99
N PRO A 313 -6.40 -22.79 11.27
CA PRO A 313 -5.14 -23.07 11.97
C PRO A 313 -3.87 -22.65 11.20
N GLU A 314 -3.95 -22.50 9.87
CA GLU A 314 -2.82 -22.05 9.05
C GLU A 314 -2.51 -20.58 9.27
N ILE A 315 -3.49 -19.77 9.67
CA ILE A 315 -3.33 -18.33 9.90
C ILE A 315 -2.52 -18.09 11.18
N ASP A 316 -1.56 -17.18 11.12
CA ASP A 316 -0.73 -16.75 12.25
C ASP A 316 -1.41 -15.58 12.98
N TYR A 317 -1.68 -14.51 12.21
CA TYR A 317 -2.41 -13.34 12.68
C TYR A 317 -3.08 -12.60 11.51
N ILE A 318 -3.91 -11.63 11.85
CA ILE A 318 -4.60 -10.75 10.92
C ILE A 318 -4.38 -9.32 11.38
N GLU A 319 -4.00 -8.45 10.45
CA GLU A 319 -3.88 -7.01 10.64
C GLU A 319 -4.99 -6.31 9.85
N SER A 320 -5.64 -5.29 10.44
CA SER A 320 -6.41 -4.33 9.64
C SER A 320 -5.61 -3.06 9.43
N SER A 321 -5.31 -2.78 8.17
CA SER A 321 -4.62 -1.59 7.68
C SER A 321 -5.37 -1.04 6.46
N GLU A 322 -5.38 0.29 6.32
CA GLU A 322 -6.05 1.02 5.21
C GLU A 322 -7.53 0.63 4.94
N GLY A 323 -8.23 0.08 5.94
CA GLY A 323 -9.64 -0.36 5.83
C GLY A 323 -9.83 -1.77 5.25
N GLN A 324 -8.74 -2.44 4.86
CA GLN A 324 -8.71 -3.84 4.47
C GLN A 324 -8.20 -4.71 5.63
N SER A 325 -8.42 -6.03 5.56
CA SER A 325 -7.85 -7.00 6.50
C SER A 325 -6.83 -7.85 5.76
N ASN A 326 -5.60 -7.90 6.26
CA ASN A 326 -4.49 -8.68 5.72
C ASN A 326 -4.26 -9.89 6.63
N ILE A 327 -4.22 -11.07 6.02
CA ILE A 327 -4.02 -12.37 6.69
C ILE A 327 -2.56 -12.76 6.54
N TYR A 328 -1.89 -13.04 7.65
CA TYR A 328 -0.48 -13.43 7.68
C TYR A 328 -0.34 -14.94 7.89
N ILE A 329 0.45 -15.59 7.04
CA ILE A 329 0.68 -17.04 7.03
C ILE A 329 2.15 -17.30 6.71
N LYS A 330 2.91 -17.81 7.67
CA LYS A 330 4.35 -18.15 7.55
C LYS A 330 5.24 -17.00 7.04
N GLY A 331 4.81 -15.76 7.23
CA GLY A 331 5.47 -14.55 6.75
C GLY A 331 4.90 -13.96 5.45
N ASP A 332 4.10 -14.72 4.70
CA ASP A 332 3.37 -14.24 3.52
C ASP A 332 2.10 -13.48 3.93
N VAL A 333 1.65 -12.56 3.07
CA VAL A 333 0.54 -11.64 3.34
C VAL A 333 -0.54 -11.76 2.27
N TYR A 334 -1.77 -12.05 2.70
CA TYR A 334 -2.91 -12.25 1.80
C TYR A 334 -4.06 -11.27 2.11
N PRO A 335 -4.51 -10.47 1.13
CA PRO A 335 -5.66 -9.58 1.32
C PRO A 335 -6.96 -10.38 1.46
N SER A 336 -7.71 -10.11 2.54
CA SER A 336 -9.05 -10.65 2.75
C SER A 336 -10.12 -9.75 2.13
N ALA A 337 -11.23 -10.37 1.74
CA ALA A 337 -12.46 -9.67 1.36
C ALA A 337 -13.33 -9.29 2.59
N PHE A 338 -13.05 -9.88 3.76
CA PHE A 338 -13.83 -9.64 4.98
C PHE A 338 -13.22 -8.54 5.84
N LYS A 339 -14.06 -7.85 6.61
CA LYS A 339 -13.62 -6.88 7.62
C LYS A 339 -13.11 -7.58 8.87
N ILE A 340 -12.24 -6.91 9.63
CA ILE A 340 -11.67 -7.48 10.86
C ILE A 340 -12.72 -7.96 11.87
N ASN A 341 -13.87 -7.27 11.99
CA ASN A 341 -14.94 -7.72 12.88
C ASN A 341 -15.59 -9.05 12.40
N GLU A 342 -15.79 -9.22 11.09
CA GLU A 342 -16.34 -10.44 10.50
C GLU A 342 -15.35 -11.61 10.62
N LEU A 343 -14.05 -11.32 10.51
CA LEU A 343 -12.98 -12.28 10.73
C LEU A 343 -12.87 -12.69 12.21
N GLU A 344 -13.04 -11.76 13.15
CA GLU A 344 -13.11 -12.04 14.59
C GLU A 344 -14.22 -13.06 14.90
N GLU A 345 -15.44 -12.80 14.44
CA GLU A 345 -16.58 -13.69 14.68
C GLU A 345 -16.38 -15.09 14.08
N ARG A 346 -15.86 -15.16 12.84
CA ARG A 346 -15.60 -16.43 12.14
C ARG A 346 -14.46 -17.24 12.72
N LEU A 347 -13.43 -16.58 13.25
CA LEU A 347 -12.19 -17.23 13.69
C LEU A 347 -12.17 -17.51 15.20
N ARG A 348 -13.01 -16.83 16.00
CA ARG A 348 -13.12 -17.06 17.45
C ARG A 348 -13.31 -18.55 17.84
N PRO A 349 -14.10 -19.39 17.13
CA PRO A 349 -14.21 -20.82 17.43
C PRO A 349 -12.89 -21.61 17.26
N TYR A 350 -11.92 -21.08 16.52
CA TYR A 350 -10.63 -21.72 16.20
C TYR A 350 -9.48 -21.23 17.10
N GLY A 351 -9.78 -20.54 18.22
CA GLY A 351 -8.78 -20.04 19.16
C GLY A 351 -8.13 -18.70 18.77
N PHE A 352 -8.78 -17.93 17.89
CA PHE A 352 -8.34 -16.59 17.55
C PHE A 352 -8.81 -15.55 18.58
N PHE A 353 -7.93 -14.60 18.88
CA PHE A 353 -8.17 -13.57 19.89
C PHE A 353 -7.88 -12.17 19.34
N ARG A 354 -8.82 -11.25 19.52
CA ARG A 354 -8.63 -9.84 19.17
C ARG A 354 -7.83 -9.12 20.25
N CYS A 355 -6.50 -9.20 20.14
CA CYS A 355 -5.55 -8.58 21.05
C CYS A 355 -5.52 -7.03 20.96
N HIS A 356 -5.87 -6.46 19.81
CA HIS A 356 -5.85 -5.01 19.57
C HIS A 356 -6.97 -4.60 18.60
N ARG A 357 -7.32 -3.30 18.55
CA ARG A 357 -8.37 -2.79 17.62
C ARG A 357 -8.12 -3.19 16.16
N SER A 358 -6.85 -3.29 15.78
CA SER A 358 -6.36 -3.62 14.42
C SER A 358 -5.73 -5.00 14.29
N TYR A 359 -5.68 -5.83 15.35
CA TYR A 359 -5.05 -7.16 15.26
C TYR A 359 -5.91 -8.27 15.87
N ILE A 360 -5.96 -9.39 15.16
CA ILE A 360 -6.45 -10.69 15.66
C ILE A 360 -5.28 -11.67 15.55
N VAL A 361 -5.04 -12.48 16.57
CA VAL A 361 -3.92 -13.42 16.62
C VAL A 361 -4.41 -14.84 16.87
N ASN A 362 -3.76 -15.83 16.28
CA ASN A 362 -3.97 -17.23 16.62
C ASN A 362 -3.26 -17.54 17.95
N LEU A 363 -4.00 -17.75 19.04
CA LEU A 363 -3.38 -18.00 20.36
C LEU A 363 -2.55 -19.29 20.38
N GLN A 364 -2.85 -20.27 19.52
CA GLN A 364 -2.11 -21.53 19.43
C GLN A 364 -0.68 -21.35 18.89
N LYS A 365 -0.40 -20.19 18.27
CA LYS A 365 0.90 -19.84 17.71
C LYS A 365 1.63 -18.76 18.50
N VAL A 366 1.08 -18.32 19.63
CA VAL A 366 1.74 -17.40 20.56
C VAL A 366 2.71 -18.19 21.42
N LYS A 367 3.98 -17.82 21.35
CA LYS A 367 5.07 -18.43 22.14
C LYS A 367 5.22 -17.80 23.51
N GLU A 368 5.17 -16.47 23.57
CA GLU A 368 5.40 -15.72 24.80
C GLU A 368 4.63 -14.39 24.81
N ILE A 369 4.25 -13.96 26.02
CA ILE A 369 3.62 -12.66 26.28
C ILE A 369 4.65 -11.75 26.92
N VAL A 370 5.08 -10.71 26.20
CA VAL A 370 6.11 -9.79 26.69
C VAL A 370 5.45 -8.54 27.28
N THR A 371 5.82 -8.21 28.52
CA THR A 371 5.42 -6.97 29.19
C THR A 371 6.54 -5.95 29.04
N TRP A 372 6.35 -4.93 28.19
CA TRP A 372 7.39 -3.92 27.96
C TRP A 372 7.34 -2.81 29.00
N THR A 373 6.13 -2.33 29.33
CA THR A 373 5.88 -1.34 30.39
C THR A 373 4.70 -1.81 31.26
N ARG A 374 4.35 -1.06 32.32
CA ARG A 374 3.17 -1.36 33.15
C ARG A 374 1.84 -1.43 32.38
N ASN A 375 1.77 -0.89 31.15
CA ASN A 375 0.54 -0.81 30.35
C ASN A 375 0.70 -1.31 28.90
N SER A 376 1.91 -1.71 28.47
CA SER A 376 2.21 -2.08 27.07
C SER A 376 2.64 -3.54 26.99
N TYR A 377 1.95 -4.30 26.15
CA TYR A 377 2.05 -5.75 26.04
C TYR A 377 2.22 -6.16 24.57
N SER A 378 2.91 -7.26 24.30
CA SER A 378 3.00 -7.85 22.97
C SER A 378 3.00 -9.37 23.03
N LEU A 379 2.54 -9.99 21.95
CA LEU A 379 2.49 -11.43 21.77
C LEU A 379 3.51 -11.78 20.70
N ILE A 380 4.51 -12.59 21.07
CA ILE A 380 5.53 -13.07 20.13
C ILE A 380 5.09 -14.42 19.59
N LEU A 381 5.13 -14.57 18.27
CA LEU A 381 4.69 -15.77 17.59
C LEU A 381 5.81 -16.82 17.44
N GLU A 382 5.41 -18.08 17.29
CA GLU A 382 6.30 -19.19 16.96
C GLU A 382 6.52 -19.32 15.44
N ASP A 383 7.03 -18.24 14.84
CA ASP A 383 7.48 -18.21 13.45
C ASP A 383 9.00 -17.93 13.38
N GLN A 384 9.60 -18.13 12.19
CA GLN A 384 11.04 -17.90 12.02
C GLN A 384 11.43 -16.42 12.18
N ALA A 385 10.47 -15.49 12.02
CA ALA A 385 10.67 -14.06 12.17
C ALA A 385 10.51 -13.55 13.62
N LYS A 386 9.96 -14.36 14.53
CA LYS A 386 9.49 -13.93 15.86
C LYS A 386 8.55 -12.72 15.80
N SER A 387 7.55 -12.81 14.93
CA SER A 387 6.56 -11.76 14.68
C SER A 387 5.90 -11.29 15.98
N SER A 388 5.89 -9.98 16.21
CA SER A 388 5.39 -9.36 17.43
C SER A 388 4.06 -8.65 17.19
N VAL A 389 2.98 -9.20 17.74
CA VAL A 389 1.62 -8.65 17.62
C VAL A 389 1.28 -7.78 18.85
N PRO A 390 0.85 -6.52 18.69
CA PRO A 390 0.48 -5.66 19.82
C PRO A 390 -0.72 -6.18 20.62
N LEU A 391 -0.64 -6.08 21.95
CA LEU A 391 -1.72 -6.44 22.88
C LEU A 391 -2.11 -5.23 23.72
N SER A 392 -3.38 -4.84 23.65
CA SER A 392 -3.92 -3.72 24.42
C SER A 392 -4.13 -4.08 25.89
N LYS A 393 -3.98 -3.10 26.80
CA LYS A 393 -4.15 -3.31 28.25
C LYS A 393 -5.47 -3.99 28.64
N THR A 394 -6.58 -3.58 28.04
CA THR A 394 -7.91 -4.18 28.30
C THR A 394 -7.93 -5.65 27.87
N LYS A 395 -7.36 -5.96 26.70
CA LYS A 395 -7.28 -7.33 26.18
C LYS A 395 -6.24 -8.18 26.91
N MET A 396 -5.23 -7.60 27.54
CA MET A 396 -4.32 -8.34 28.43
C MET A 396 -5.06 -8.87 29.67
N ALA A 397 -5.99 -8.11 30.24
CA ALA A 397 -6.79 -8.58 31.38
C ALA A 397 -7.69 -9.76 30.98
N GLU A 398 -8.41 -9.62 29.86
CA GLU A 398 -9.23 -10.68 29.26
C GLU A 398 -8.39 -11.94 28.92
N LEU A 399 -7.20 -11.76 28.34
CA LEU A 399 -6.30 -12.87 28.01
C LEU A 399 -5.72 -13.57 29.25
N LYS A 400 -5.40 -12.82 30.31
CA LYS A 400 -4.97 -13.39 31.60
C LYS A 400 -6.06 -14.29 32.20
N GLU A 401 -7.31 -13.83 32.18
CA GLU A 401 -8.46 -14.59 32.66
C GLU A 401 -8.66 -15.86 31.84
N MET A 402 -8.62 -15.76 30.50
CA MET A 402 -8.70 -16.92 29.59
C MET A 402 -7.57 -17.95 29.80
N LEU A 403 -6.35 -17.51 30.15
CA LEU A 403 -5.19 -18.37 30.35
C LEU A 403 -5.00 -18.81 31.83
N GLY A 404 -5.88 -18.41 32.75
CA GLY A 404 -5.76 -18.73 34.18
C GLY A 404 -4.56 -18.07 34.89
N LEU A 405 -3.99 -17.02 34.30
CA LEU A 405 -2.79 -16.34 34.81
C LEU A 405 -3.17 -15.25 35.82
N LYS A 406 -2.87 -15.48 37.10
CA LYS A 406 -3.10 -14.51 38.19
C LYS A 406 -2.30 -13.20 38.01
#